data_AF-A0A2V9VW72-F1
#
_entry.id   AF-A0A2V9VW72-F1
#
_cell.length_a   1.000
_cell.length_b   1.000
_cell.length_c   1.000
_cell.angle_alpha   90.00
_cell.angle_beta   90.00
_cell.angle_gamma   90.00
#
_symmetry.space_group_name_H-M   'P 1'
#
loop_
_entity.id
_entity.type
_entity.pdbx_description
1 polymer ?
#
loop_
_entity_poly.entity_id
_entity_poly.type
_entity_poly.pdbx_seq_one_letter_code
_entity_poly.pdbx_strand_id
1 'polypeptide(L)'
;AQFYQDITLPFYGYNRPGAKISQGVRDNWWRQGMMGGIKAQYDCIKAFSETDFTEDLKRIEVPTLVMHGEDDQIVPFADAGPLS
;
A
#
# COMPACT_ATOMS: atom_id res chain seq x y z
N ALA A 1 15.57 -9.43 -0.92
CA ALA A 1 14.48 -10.42 -0.69
C ALA A 1 13.82 -10.27 0.68
N GLN A 2 14.58 -10.18 1.79
CA GLN A 2 14.03 -10.06 3.15
C GLN A 2 13.03 -8.91 3.33
N PHE A 3 13.31 -7.74 2.74
CA PHE A 3 12.39 -6.59 2.72
C PHE A 3 10.94 -6.97 2.36
N TYR A 4 10.74 -7.82 1.35
CA TYR A 4 9.40 -8.24 0.92
C TYR A 4 8.68 -9.10 1.95
N GLN A 5 9.42 -9.83 2.80
CA GLN A 5 8.82 -10.57 3.92
C GLN A 5 8.53 -9.65 5.11
N ASP A 6 9.39 -8.66 5.36
CA ASP A 6 9.25 -7.76 6.51
C ASP A 6 8.10 -6.77 6.32
N ILE A 7 7.93 -6.22 5.12
CA ILE A 7 6.86 -5.23 4.84
C ILE A 7 5.45 -5.81 5.03
N THR A 8 5.28 -7.13 4.91
CA THR A 8 3.98 -7.78 5.14
C THR A 8 3.48 -7.59 6.57
N LEU A 9 4.37 -7.31 7.52
CA LEU A 9 3.99 -7.10 8.91
C LEU A 9 3.16 -5.81 9.09
N PRO A 10 3.67 -4.63 8.73
CA PRO A 10 2.86 -3.40 8.76
C PRO A 10 1.77 -3.37 7.68
N PHE A 11 2.03 -3.92 6.47
CA PHE A 11 1.08 -3.85 5.35
C PHE A 11 -0.24 -4.60 5.63
N TYR A 12 -0.18 -5.77 6.27
CA TYR A 12 -1.37 -6.54 6.66
C TYR A 12 -1.78 -6.35 8.13
N GLY A 13 -1.15 -5.43 8.85
CA GLY A 13 -1.38 -5.23 10.29
C GLY A 13 -0.97 -6.42 11.17
N TYR A 14 -0.15 -7.35 10.66
CA TYR A 14 0.37 -8.48 11.43
C TYR A 14 1.31 -8.09 12.56
N ASN A 15 1.80 -6.85 12.59
CA ASN A 15 2.52 -6.29 13.72
C ASN A 15 1.60 -5.73 14.83
N ARG A 16 0.27 -5.87 14.72
CA ARG A 16 -0.68 -5.42 15.75
C ARG A 16 -0.95 -6.50 16.80
N PRO A 17 -1.25 -6.11 18.06
CA PRO A 17 -1.62 -7.06 19.11
C PRO A 17 -2.82 -7.92 18.69
N GLY A 18 -2.73 -9.23 18.92
CA GLY A 18 -3.80 -10.18 18.60
C GLY A 18 -3.94 -10.53 17.12
N ALA A 19 -3.10 -9.99 16.23
CA ALA A 19 -3.13 -10.32 14.83
C ALA A 19 -2.79 -11.80 14.59
N LYS A 20 -3.58 -12.47 13.74
CA LYS A 20 -3.33 -13.84 13.30
C LYS A 20 -2.49 -13.82 12.02
N ILE A 21 -1.20 -14.10 12.15
CA ILE A 21 -0.27 -14.11 11.02
C ILE A 21 -0.59 -15.29 10.09
N SER A 22 -0.86 -15.00 8.81
CA SER A 22 -0.98 -16.04 7.78
C SER A 22 0.30 -16.12 6.97
N GLN A 23 1.11 -17.16 7.22
CA GLN A 23 2.38 -17.33 6.49
C GLN A 23 2.16 -17.53 4.99
N GLY A 24 1.07 -18.21 4.58
CA GLY A 24 0.74 -18.38 3.17
C GLY A 24 0.46 -17.06 2.44
N VAL A 25 -0.15 -16.08 3.10
CA VAL A 25 -0.34 -14.73 2.54
C VAL A 25 1.01 -14.03 2.37
N ARG A 26 1.88 -14.13 3.37
CA ARG A 26 3.21 -13.50 3.35
C ARG A 26 4.11 -14.08 2.26
N ASP A 27 4.13 -15.41 2.13
CA ASP A 27 4.91 -16.09 1.09
C ASP A 27 4.38 -15.77 -0.31
N ASN A 28 3.06 -15.66 -0.47
CA ASN A 28 2.46 -15.24 -1.73
C ASN A 28 2.77 -13.77 -2.07
N TRP A 29 2.82 -12.88 -1.07
CA TRP A 29 3.27 -11.51 -1.25
C TRP A 29 4.74 -11.44 -1.68
N TRP A 30 5.62 -12.16 -0.97
CA TRP A 30 7.03 -12.26 -1.31
C TRP A 30 7.21 -12.79 -2.74
N ARG A 31 6.50 -13.85 -3.12
CA ARG A 31 6.53 -14.41 -4.48
C ARG A 31 6.18 -13.34 -5.53
N GLN A 32 5.13 -12.56 -5.31
CA GLN A 32 4.74 -11.47 -6.23
C GLN A 32 5.78 -10.36 -6.26
N GLY A 33 6.30 -9.93 -5.10
CA GLY A 33 7.37 -8.94 -5.01
C GLY A 33 8.64 -9.36 -5.75
N MET A 34 9.01 -10.64 -5.67
CA MET A 34 10.19 -11.19 -6.37
C MET A 34 9.96 -11.41 -7.87
N MET A 35 8.71 -11.45 -8.35
CA MET A 35 8.38 -11.49 -9.78
C MET A 35 8.47 -10.11 -10.45
N GLY A 36 8.54 -9.03 -9.68
CA GLY A 36 8.68 -7.67 -10.22
C GLY A 36 10.10 -7.32 -10.65
N GLY A 37 10.22 -6.39 -11.60
CA GLY A 37 11.51 -5.85 -12.01
C GLY A 37 12.04 -4.82 -11.00
N ILE A 38 13.26 -4.99 -10.52
CA ILE A 38 13.84 -4.13 -9.47
C ILE A 38 13.86 -2.65 -9.85
N LYS A 39 14.15 -2.32 -11.12
CA LYS A 39 14.14 -0.94 -11.61
C LYS A 39 12.74 -0.33 -11.59
N ALA A 40 11.75 -1.08 -12.07
CA ALA A 40 10.36 -0.63 -12.08
C ALA A 40 9.84 -0.43 -10.65
N GLN A 41 10.17 -1.33 -9.72
CA GLN A 41 9.82 -1.20 -8.31
C GLN A 41 10.46 0.03 -7.66
N TYR A 42 11.74 0.28 -7.94
CA TYR A 42 12.45 1.44 -7.43
C TYR A 42 11.86 2.75 -7.97
N ASP A 43 11.63 2.85 -9.28
CA ASP A 43 11.05 4.04 -9.91
C ASP A 43 9.61 4.30 -9.43
N CYS A 44 8.86 3.22 -9.15
CA CYS A 44 7.49 3.31 -8.69
C CYS A 44 7.39 4.02 -7.34
N ILE A 45 8.41 3.95 -6.47
CA ILE A 45 8.44 4.67 -5.18
C ILE A 45 8.17 6.16 -5.41
N LYS A 46 8.95 6.78 -6.31
CA LYS A 46 8.74 8.17 -6.68
C LYS A 46 7.37 8.37 -7.33
N ALA A 47 7.01 7.49 -8.27
CA ALA A 47 5.76 7.64 -9.01
C ALA A 47 4.51 7.66 -8.10
N PHE A 48 4.43 6.79 -7.07
CA PHE A 48 3.26 6.78 -6.19
C PHE A 48 3.33 7.80 -5.04
N SER A 49 4.52 8.23 -4.61
CA SER A 49 4.67 9.10 -3.43
C SER A 49 4.82 10.58 -3.75
N GLU A 50 5.27 10.92 -4.96
CA GLU A 50 5.55 12.32 -5.35
C GLU A 50 4.61 12.84 -6.45
N THR A 51 3.77 11.99 -7.04
CA THR A 51 2.77 12.46 -8.02
C THR A 51 1.61 13.10 -7.28
N ASP A 52 1.36 14.37 -7.59
CA ASP A 52 0.19 15.09 -7.09
C ASP A 52 -1.03 14.80 -7.99
N PHE A 53 -2.00 14.07 -7.45
CA PHE A 53 -3.24 13.71 -8.15
C PHE A 53 -4.40 14.70 -7.88
N THR A 54 -4.16 15.83 -7.21
CA THR A 54 -5.22 16.78 -6.78
C THR A 54 -6.13 17.23 -7.93
N GLU A 55 -5.56 17.58 -9.08
CA GLU A 55 -6.36 18.03 -10.23
C GLU A 55 -7.04 16.88 -10.97
N ASP A 56 -6.50 15.67 -10.90
CA ASP A 56 -7.12 14.49 -11.49
C ASP A 56 -8.38 14.10 -10.71
N LEU A 57 -8.32 14.12 -9.37
CA LEU A 57 -9.46 13.81 -8.50
C LEU A 57 -10.63 14.78 -8.71
N LYS A 58 -10.36 16.09 -8.87
CA LYS A 58 -11.39 17.11 -9.17
C LYS A 58 -12.16 16.85 -10.47
N ARG A 59 -11.60 16.07 -11.39
CA ARG A 59 -12.21 15.76 -12.70
C ARG A 59 -13.07 14.51 -12.67
N ILE A 60 -13.13 13.78 -11.54
CA ILE A 60 -13.97 12.60 -11.39
C ILE A 60 -15.41 13.05 -11.12
N GLU A 61 -16.28 12.89 -12.12
CA GLU A 61 -17.70 13.30 -12.03
C GLU A 61 -18.66 12.14 -11.73
N VAL A 62 -18.16 10.91 -11.70
CA VAL A 62 -18.96 9.71 -11.42
C VAL A 62 -18.97 9.37 -9.92
N PRO A 63 -20.03 8.74 -9.39
CA PRO A 63 -20.05 8.28 -8.01
C PRO A 63 -18.84 7.38 -7.70
N THR A 64 -18.08 7.77 -6.68
CA THR A 64 -16.84 7.09 -6.30
C THR A 64 -16.88 6.70 -4.83
N LEU A 65 -16.48 5.46 -4.53
CA LEU A 65 -16.32 4.96 -3.17
C LEU A 65 -14.85 5.04 -2.77
N VAL A 66 -14.56 5.73 -1.67
CA VAL A 66 -13.24 5.74 -1.03
C VAL A 66 -13.31 4.85 0.21
N MET A 67 -12.47 3.81 0.27
CA MET A 67 -12.33 2.95 1.45
C MET A 67 -10.90 3.05 1.96
N HIS A 68 -10.74 3.35 3.25
CA HIS A 68 -9.43 3.52 3.86
C HIS A 68 -9.49 3.10 5.34
N GLY A 69 -8.53 2.30 5.79
CA GLY A 69 -8.38 1.95 7.19
C GLY A 69 -7.69 3.06 7.99
N GLU A 70 -8.23 3.42 9.15
CA GLU A 70 -7.67 4.51 9.98
C GLU A 70 -6.25 4.25 10.51
N ASP A 71 -5.87 2.97 10.61
CA ASP A 71 -4.57 2.50 11.13
C ASP A 71 -3.65 1.97 10.01
N ASP A 72 -3.78 2.50 8.79
CA ASP A 72 -2.87 2.19 7.69
C ASP A 72 -1.46 2.75 7.98
N GLN A 73 -0.47 1.85 7.99
CA GLN A 73 0.93 2.15 8.32
C GLN A 73 1.78 2.47 7.08
N ILE A 74 1.20 2.37 5.89
CA ILE A 74 1.88 2.51 4.59
C ILE A 74 1.43 3.80 3.92
N VAL A 75 0.11 4.04 3.88
CA VAL A 75 -0.49 5.29 3.37
C VAL A 75 -1.26 5.93 4.52
N PRO A 76 -0.74 6.98 5.17
CA PRO A 76 -1.40 7.57 6.34
C PRO A 76 -2.82 8.04 6.02
N PHE A 77 -3.80 7.55 6.78
CA PHE A 77 -5.22 7.85 6.56
C PHE A 77 -5.49 9.34 6.43
N ALA A 78 -4.99 10.16 7.36
CA ALA A 78 -5.26 11.60 7.43
C ALA A 78 -4.79 12.40 6.20
N ASP A 79 -3.86 11.85 5.42
CA ASP A 79 -3.22 12.53 4.28
C ASP A 79 -3.57 11.87 2.93
N ALA A 80 -4.64 11.05 2.91
CA ALA A 80 -5.03 10.32 1.71
C ALA A 80 -6.55 10.23 1.55
N GLY A 81 -7.18 9.17 2.09
CA GLY A 81 -8.60 8.87 1.83
C GLY A 81 -9.56 10.04 2.11
N PRO A 82 -9.50 10.69 3.28
CA PRO A 82 -10.35 11.83 3.64
C PRO A 82 -10.13 13.11 2.80
N LEU A 83 -9.04 13.20 2.03
CA LEU A 83 -8.73 14.34 1.17
C LEU A 83 -9.24 14.17 -0.27
N SER A 84 -9.80 12.99 -0.59
CA SER A 84 -10.25 12.62 -1.94
C SER A 84 -11.59 13.23 -2.35
#